data_AF-A0A2P5XSM4-F1
#
_entry.id   AF-A0A2P5XSM4-F1
#
_cell.length_a   1.000
_cell.length_b   1.000
_cell.length_c   1.000
_cell.angle_alpha   90.00
_cell.angle_beta   90.00
_cell.angle_gamma   90.00
#
_symmetry.space_group_name_H-M   'P 1'
#
loop_
_entity.id
_entity.type
_entity.pdbx_description
1 polymer ?
#
loop_
_entity_poly.entity_id
_entity_poly.type
_entity_poly.pdbx_seq_one_letter_code
_entity_poly.pdbx_strand_id
1 'polypeptide(L)'
;MGKPVMKLHLIIGVLAVSLVNAEDPYLYYTWTVTYGTRSILGVPQQVILINNQFPGPKLDVVTNNNIILNLINKLDQPFLLTWWVSHTLISHWLF
;
A
#
# COMPACT_ATOMS: atom_id res chain seq x y z
N MET A 1 -22.26 4.12 -48.75
CA MET A 1 -21.94 3.01 -47.81
C MET A 1 -20.84 3.44 -46.82
N GLY A 2 -21.03 4.53 -46.06
CA GLY A 2 -19.92 5.13 -45.27
C GLY A 2 -20.32 5.85 -43.99
N LYS A 3 -21.48 6.51 -43.95
CA LYS A 3 -21.98 7.21 -42.75
C LYS A 3 -22.28 6.29 -41.54
N PRO A 4 -22.97 5.14 -41.67
CA PRO A 4 -23.23 4.27 -40.52
C PRO A 4 -21.98 3.53 -40.05
N VAL A 5 -21.09 3.17 -40.98
CA VAL A 5 -19.82 2.51 -40.68
C VAL A 5 -18.91 3.44 -39.88
N MET A 6 -18.79 4.72 -40.28
CA MET A 6 -18.01 5.71 -39.55
C MET A 6 -18.54 5.96 -38.12
N LYS A 7 -19.87 6.01 -37.95
CA LYS A 7 -20.49 6.12 -36.62
C LYS A 7 -20.18 4.91 -35.73
N LEU A 8 -20.21 3.71 -36.29
CA LEU A 8 -19.87 2.49 -35.57
C LEU A 8 -18.40 2.50 -35.09
N HIS A 9 -17.46 2.93 -35.94
CA HIS A 9 -16.04 3.04 -35.56
C HIS A 9 -15.81 4.08 -34.46
N LEU A 10 -16.52 5.23 -34.52
CA LEU A 10 -16.46 6.25 -33.48
C LEU A 10 -16.96 5.70 -32.13
N ILE A 11 -18.11 5.01 -32.14
CA ILE A 11 -18.68 4.40 -30.93
C ILE A 11 -17.73 3.37 -30.34
N ILE A 12 -17.14 2.50 -31.17
CA ILE A 12 -16.15 1.51 -30.72
C ILE A 12 -14.91 2.20 -30.14
N GLY A 13 -14.42 3.28 -30.79
CA GLY A 13 -13.27 4.04 -30.30
C GLY A 13 -13.53 4.70 -28.95
N VAL A 14 -14.70 5.32 -28.77
CA VAL A 14 -15.09 5.93 -27.48
C VAL A 14 -15.23 4.87 -26.39
N LEU A 15 -15.89 3.75 -26.69
CA LEU A 15 -16.05 2.65 -25.74
C LEU A 15 -14.70 2.02 -25.36
N ALA A 16 -13.78 1.87 -26.31
CA ALA A 16 -12.45 1.33 -26.05
C ALA A 16 -11.64 2.22 -25.11
N VAL A 17 -11.71 3.55 -25.27
CA VAL A 17 -11.02 4.50 -24.39
C VAL A 17 -11.63 4.50 -22.98
N SER A 18 -12.94 4.33 -22.86
CA SER A 18 -13.62 4.27 -21.56
C SER A 18 -13.28 3.01 -20.72
N LEU A 19 -12.66 2.00 -21.33
CA LEU A 19 -12.26 0.75 -20.66
C LEU A 19 -10.80 0.76 -20.17
N VAL A 20 -10.01 1.78 -20.52
CA VAL A 20 -8.61 1.88 -20.08
C VAL A 20 -8.56 2.53 -18.69
N ASN A 21 -7.95 1.83 -17.73
CA ASN A 21 -7.58 2.39 -16.43
C ASN A 21 -6.09 2.74 -16.47
N ALA A 22 -5.77 4.03 -16.42
CA ALA A 22 -4.38 4.54 -16.45
C ALA A 22 -3.75 4.69 -15.06
N GLU A 23 -4.42 4.17 -14.02
CA GLU A 23 -4.02 4.34 -12.63
C GLU A 23 -3.27 3.10 -12.10
N ASP A 24 -2.29 3.33 -11.22
CA ASP A 24 -1.57 2.28 -10.51
C ASP A 24 -2.43 1.66 -9.38
N PRO A 25 -2.24 0.37 -9.07
CA PRO A 25 -3.10 -0.32 -8.10
C PRO A 25 -2.97 0.25 -6.69
N TYR A 26 -4.11 0.31 -5.99
CA TYR A 26 -4.16 0.62 -4.56
C TYR A 26 -4.03 -0.64 -3.71
N LEU A 27 -3.13 -0.59 -2.75
CA LEU A 27 -2.88 -1.67 -1.80
C LEU A 27 -3.28 -1.21 -0.40
N TYR A 28 -4.13 -2.00 0.24
CA TYR A 28 -4.70 -1.67 1.55
C TYR A 28 -4.13 -2.57 2.62
N TYR A 29 -3.61 -1.97 3.68
CA TYR A 29 -3.06 -2.67 4.82
C TYR A 29 -3.68 -2.14 6.11
N THR A 30 -3.92 -3.04 7.07
CA THR A 30 -4.25 -2.66 8.44
C THR A 30 -3.20 -3.23 9.37
N TRP A 31 -2.54 -2.33 10.11
CA TRP A 31 -1.51 -2.66 11.08
C TRP A 31 -1.98 -2.31 12.47
N THR A 32 -1.94 -3.28 13.38
CA THR A 32 -2.16 -3.06 14.81
C THR A 32 -0.83 -3.11 15.53
N VAL A 33 -0.50 -2.02 16.24
CA VAL A 33 0.74 -1.88 17.02
C VAL A 33 0.45 -2.21 18.47
N THR A 34 1.18 -3.18 19.02
CA THR A 34 1.02 -3.65 20.41
C THR A 34 2.37 -3.91 21.06
N TYR A 35 2.41 -3.94 22.39
CA TYR A 35 3.54 -4.56 23.09
C TYR A 35 3.42 -6.08 23.03
N GLY A 36 4.57 -6.75 23.00
CA GLY A 36 4.67 -8.17 23.29
C GLY A 36 6.06 -8.53 23.80
N THR A 37 6.22 -9.78 24.22
CA THR A 37 7.51 -10.29 24.71
C THR A 37 8.13 -11.22 23.66
N ARG A 38 9.41 -11.02 23.34
CA ARG A 38 10.19 -11.88 22.43
C ARG A 38 11.57 -12.15 23.02
N SER A 39 12.10 -13.35 22.79
CA SER A 39 13.43 -13.77 23.29
C SER A 39 14.39 -13.99 22.13
N ILE A 40 14.94 -12.91 21.58
CA ILE A 40 15.79 -12.96 20.38
C ILE A 40 17.20 -13.44 20.72
N LEU A 41 17.70 -13.06 21.90
CA LEU A 41 19.03 -13.43 22.41
C LEU A 41 18.94 -14.39 23.62
N GLY A 42 17.85 -15.16 23.70
CA GLY A 42 17.59 -16.07 24.84
C GLY A 42 17.05 -15.40 26.10
N VAL A 43 17.03 -14.06 26.17
CA VAL A 43 16.41 -13.29 27.26
C VAL A 43 15.08 -12.68 26.80
N PRO A 44 13.97 -12.85 27.54
CA PRO A 44 12.70 -12.20 27.25
C PRO A 44 12.82 -10.68 27.32
N GLN A 45 12.45 -10.00 26.25
CA GLN A 45 12.42 -8.54 26.14
C GLN A 45 11.06 -8.07 25.64
N GLN A 46 10.58 -6.94 26.19
CA GLN A 46 9.41 -6.26 25.67
C GLN A 46 9.78 -5.57 24.34
N VAL A 47 9.01 -5.83 23.31
CA VAL A 47 9.18 -5.27 21.96
C VAL A 47 7.85 -4.73 21.44
N ILE A 48 7.94 -3.85 20.45
CA ILE A 48 6.76 -3.40 19.69
C ILE A 48 6.51 -4.41 18.58
N LEU A 49 5.28 -4.94 18.52
CA LEU A 49 4.82 -5.84 17.50
C LEU A 49 3.93 -5.10 16.51
N ILE A 50 4.02 -5.45 15.23
CA ILE A 50 3.05 -5.05 14.21
C ILE A 50 2.29 -6.32 13.81
N ASN A 51 0.97 -6.33 13.99
CA ASN A 51 0.13 -7.51 13.76
C ASN A 51 0.66 -8.77 14.50
N ASN A 52 1.10 -8.60 15.74
CA ASN A 52 1.71 -9.63 16.60
C ASN A 52 3.04 -10.23 16.08
N GLN A 53 3.67 -9.64 15.07
CA GLN A 53 4.93 -10.10 14.48
C GLN A 53 6.12 -9.23 14.90
N PHE A 54 7.29 -9.88 15.02
CA PHE A 54 8.58 -9.22 15.21
C PHE A 54 9.68 -10.01 14.46
N PRO A 55 10.43 -9.40 13.51
CA PRO A 55 10.20 -8.07 12.93
C PRO A 55 8.78 -7.92 12.36
N GLY A 56 8.32 -6.68 12.16
CA GLY A 56 7.01 -6.43 11.55
C GLY A 56 6.86 -7.05 10.15
N PRO A 57 5.62 -7.16 9.63
CA PRO A 57 5.37 -7.74 8.33
C PRO A 57 6.07 -6.91 7.22
N LYS A 58 6.60 -7.61 6.22
CA LYS A 58 7.14 -6.95 5.03
C LYS A 58 6.00 -6.43 4.16
N LEU A 59 6.27 -5.33 3.47
CA LEU A 59 5.41 -4.80 2.42
C LEU A 59 5.99 -5.21 1.07
N ASP A 60 5.38 -6.22 0.46
CA ASP A 60 5.74 -6.68 -0.88
C ASP A 60 4.95 -5.85 -1.90
N VAL A 61 5.53 -4.72 -2.28
CA VAL A 61 4.93 -3.72 -3.18
C VAL A 61 5.88 -3.43 -4.33
N VAL A 62 5.34 -3.08 -5.49
CA VAL A 62 6.14 -2.65 -6.65
C VAL A 62 6.08 -1.14 -6.82
N THR A 63 7.01 -0.59 -7.61
CA THR A 63 7.06 0.85 -7.90
C THR A 63 5.71 1.38 -8.40
N ASN A 64 5.37 2.59 -7.99
CA ASN A 64 4.12 3.32 -8.26
C ASN A 64 2.83 2.77 -7.61
N ASN A 65 2.87 1.67 -6.86
CA ASN A 65 1.68 1.25 -6.11
C ASN A 65 1.29 2.31 -5.06
N ASN A 66 0.00 2.58 -4.97
CA ASN A 66 -0.55 3.51 -3.99
C ASN A 66 -0.88 2.73 -2.70
N ILE A 67 -0.14 2.98 -1.63
CA ILE A 67 -0.32 2.24 -0.37
C ILE A 67 -1.22 3.04 0.57
N ILE A 68 -2.31 2.41 1.00
CA ILE A 68 -3.22 2.94 2.02
C ILE A 68 -3.03 2.09 3.27
N LEU A 69 -2.34 2.64 4.27
CA LEU A 69 -2.04 1.96 5.53
C LEU A 69 -2.88 2.54 6.67
N ASN A 70 -3.80 1.74 7.19
CA ASN A 70 -4.52 2.05 8.42
C ASN A 70 -3.72 1.54 9.64
N LEU A 71 -3.32 2.45 10.52
CA LEU A 71 -2.49 2.15 11.69
C LEU A 71 -3.30 2.30 12.98
N ILE A 72 -3.47 1.19 13.69
CA ILE A 72 -4.16 1.13 14.98
C ILE A 72 -3.12 1.05 16.09
N ASN A 73 -2.87 2.18 16.76
CA ASN A 73 -1.99 2.23 17.92
C ASN A 73 -2.72 1.71 19.17
N LYS A 74 -2.27 0.58 19.74
CA LYS A 74 -2.73 0.04 21.02
C LYS A 74 -1.67 0.15 22.13
N LEU A 75 -0.63 0.96 21.92
CA LEU A 75 0.31 1.31 22.96
C LEU A 75 -0.33 2.37 23.88
N ASP A 76 0.19 2.45 25.10
CA ASP A 76 -0.13 3.49 26.07
C ASP A 76 0.60 4.82 25.80
N GLN A 77 1.39 4.88 24.74
CA GLN A 77 2.19 6.04 24.34
C GLN A 77 2.03 6.38 22.85
N PRO A 78 2.35 7.62 22.43
CA PRO A 78 2.37 8.00 21.03
C PRO A 78 3.34 7.13 20.21
N PHE A 79 2.95 6.77 18.99
CA PHE A 79 3.74 5.95 18.08
C PHE A 79 3.92 6.66 16.74
N LEU A 80 5.17 6.84 16.32
CA LEU A 80 5.53 7.40 15.02
C LEU A 80 6.05 6.29 14.11
N LEU A 81 5.38 6.09 12.98
CA LEU A 81 5.87 5.22 11.91
C LEU A 81 6.61 6.06 10.87
N THR A 82 7.82 5.64 10.50
CA THR A 82 8.60 6.25 9.42
C THR A 82 8.89 5.22 8.34
N TRP A 83 8.97 5.69 7.10
CA TRP A 83 9.25 4.85 5.93
C TRP A 83 10.74 4.83 5.64
N TRP A 84 11.32 3.63 5.60
CA TRP A 84 12.65 3.41 5.04
C TRP A 84 12.52 2.60 3.74
N VAL A 85 13.00 3.16 2.63
CA VAL A 85 12.88 2.55 1.30
C VAL A 85 14.26 2.03 0.88
N SER A 86 14.35 0.74 0.51
CA SER A 86 15.62 0.10 0.18
C SER A 86 16.07 0.30 -1.27
N HIS A 87 15.21 0.74 -2.21
CA HIS A 87 15.58 1.00 -3.61
C HIS A 87 14.71 2.11 -4.28
N THR A 88 15.40 3.12 -4.81
CA THR A 88 15.08 4.15 -5.84
C THR A 88 13.65 4.72 -6.01
N LEU A 89 13.55 6.03 -5.75
CA LEU A 89 12.56 7.05 -6.16
C LEU A 89 11.06 6.75 -5.94
N ILE A 90 10.57 7.04 -4.73
CA ILE A 90 9.17 7.40 -4.50
C ILE A 90 9.13 8.90 -4.20
N SER A 91 8.32 9.66 -4.94
CA SER A 91 8.02 11.05 -4.60
C SER A 91 7.21 11.09 -3.31
N HIS A 92 7.78 11.67 -2.27
CA HIS A 92 7.15 11.93 -0.99
C HIS A 92 6.04 12.98 -1.20
N TRP A 93 4.80 12.57 -1.40
CA TRP A 93 3.66 13.48 -1.26
C TRP A 93 3.11 13.31 0.15
N LEU A 94 3.47 14.26 1.00
CA LEU A 94 2.77 14.54 2.25
C LEU A 94 1.34 14.94 1.90
N PHE A 95 0.37 14.19 2.41
CA PHE A 95 -0.92 14.73 2.83
C PHE A 95 -1.02 14.54 4.34
#